data_AF-A0A6I7WFS1-F1
#
_entry.id   AF-A0A6I7WFS1-F1
#
_cell.length_a   1.000
_cell.length_b   1.000
_cell.length_c   1.000
_cell.angle_alpha   90.00
_cell.angle_beta   90.00
_cell.angle_gamma   90.00
#
_symmetry.space_group_name_H-M   'P 1'
#
loop_
_entity.id
_entity.type
_entity.pdbx_description
1 polymer ?
#
loop_
_entity_poly.entity_id
_entity_poly.type
_entity_poly.pdbx_seq_one_letter_code
_entity_poly.pdbx_strand_id
1 'polypeptide(L)'
;MRVIEQDSPRSKINQGIVVYHAGSNIAKRWDDFKDFSVADKEYFDQLLPENDFVLDNPTDMERLQPALKYDEKIDIGEQTKVLLDKSALLADDPTAIDALLYLHSAGITGNINDLLQQVEKIPVTKVNKRQAQRQALNDKVKNTAGQIIAKLKINPKVKGMDRSFRNNNFAYVISLINREINKTLNKSPGERHDLNASELDLIDSRFPHIIAKIEHELS
;
A
#
# COMPACT_ATOMS: atom_id res chain seq x y z
N MET A 1 28.34 -27.84 -3.57
CA MET A 1 27.41 -28.57 -2.71
C MET A 1 28.03 -28.70 -1.33
N ARG A 2 27.39 -28.21 -0.26
CA ARG A 2 27.90 -28.34 1.11
C ARG A 2 27.43 -29.70 1.64
N VAL A 3 28.34 -30.53 2.12
CA VAL A 3 28.03 -31.86 2.67
C VAL A 3 27.58 -31.68 4.12
N ILE A 4 26.37 -32.14 4.44
CA ILE A 4 25.79 -32.18 5.79
C ILE A 4 26.11 -33.55 6.38
N GLU A 5 26.52 -33.61 7.65
CA GLU A 5 26.74 -34.91 8.34
C GLU A 5 25.40 -35.53 8.73
N GLN A 6 25.13 -36.76 8.28
CA GLN A 6 23.92 -37.48 8.68
C GLN A 6 23.95 -37.86 10.16
N ASP A 7 22.78 -37.86 10.79
CA ASP A 7 22.52 -38.29 12.18
C ASP A 7 23.29 -37.55 13.30
N SER A 8 23.90 -36.40 12.99
CA SER A 8 24.59 -35.56 13.97
C SER A 8 24.00 -34.15 14.05
N PRO A 9 22.82 -33.98 14.69
CA PRO A 9 22.12 -32.67 14.77
C PRO A 9 22.87 -31.62 15.62
N ARG A 10 23.85 -32.03 16.43
CA ARG A 10 24.70 -31.13 17.22
C ARG A 10 26.06 -30.81 16.57
N SER A 11 26.31 -31.33 15.35
CA SER A 11 27.55 -31.01 14.62
C SER A 11 27.58 -29.54 14.21
N LYS A 12 28.73 -28.88 14.42
CA LYS A 12 28.94 -27.47 14.03
C LYS A 12 28.77 -27.25 12.52
N ILE A 13 28.97 -28.29 11.70
CA ILE A 13 28.82 -28.22 10.24
C ILE A 13 27.34 -28.15 9.84
N ASN A 14 26.46 -28.72 10.66
CA ASN A 14 25.00 -28.76 10.46
C ASN A 14 24.27 -27.57 11.12
N GLN A 15 24.98 -26.75 11.90
CA GLN A 15 24.44 -25.57 12.56
C GLN A 15 24.56 -24.36 11.62
N GLY A 16 23.46 -24.01 10.95
CA GLY A 16 23.33 -22.75 10.23
C GLY A 16 22.93 -21.63 11.18
N ILE A 17 23.72 -20.57 11.26
CA ILE A 17 23.31 -19.33 11.93
C ILE A 17 22.63 -18.46 10.89
N VAL A 18 21.35 -18.15 11.09
CA VAL A 18 20.62 -17.20 10.26
C VAL A 18 20.53 -15.89 11.03
N VAL A 19 21.26 -14.88 10.56
CA VAL A 19 21.21 -13.53 11.13
C VAL A 19 20.29 -12.68 10.27
N TYR A 20 19.18 -12.21 10.84
CA TYR A 20 18.30 -11.24 10.20
C TYR A 20 18.46 -9.88 10.86
N HIS A 21 18.56 -8.82 10.06
CA HIS A 21 18.37 -7.45 10.55
C HIS A 21 16.87 -7.18 10.67
N ALA A 22 16.30 -7.41 11.85
CA ALA A 22 14.97 -6.91 12.16
C ALA A 22 15.06 -5.38 12.27
N GLY A 23 14.59 -4.66 11.24
CA GLY A 23 14.47 -3.21 11.32
C GLY A 23 13.66 -2.83 12.57
N SER A 24 14.08 -1.76 13.26
CA SER A 24 13.56 -1.25 14.54
C SER A 24 12.02 -1.22 14.68
N ASN A 25 11.29 -1.19 13.56
CA ASN A 25 9.82 -1.26 13.50
C ASN A 25 9.19 -2.61 13.88
N ILE A 26 9.99 -3.70 13.97
CA ILE A 26 9.50 -5.04 14.35
C ILE A 26 9.82 -5.34 15.81
N ALA A 27 10.75 -4.62 16.45
CA ALA A 27 11.14 -4.87 17.85
C ALA A 27 9.94 -4.77 18.81
N LYS A 28 9.12 -3.72 18.68
CA LYS A 28 7.87 -3.59 19.46
C LYS A 28 6.90 -4.73 19.25
N ARG A 29 6.78 -5.23 18.01
CA ARG A 29 5.94 -6.39 17.71
C ARG A 29 6.50 -7.68 18.33
N TRP A 30 7.83 -7.81 18.39
CA TRP A 30 8.48 -8.92 19.07
C TRP A 30 8.31 -8.86 20.57
N ASP A 31 8.35 -7.66 21.18
CA ASP A 31 8.02 -7.47 22.60
C ASP A 31 6.56 -7.83 22.87
N ASP A 32 5.61 -7.36 22.04
CA ASP A 32 4.20 -7.74 22.16
C ASP A 32 4.03 -9.28 22.06
N PHE A 33 4.69 -9.92 21.08
CA PHE A 33 4.66 -11.39 20.93
C PHE A 33 5.28 -12.12 22.13
N LYS A 34 6.34 -11.56 22.72
CA LYS A 34 6.99 -12.11 23.90
C LYS A 34 6.05 -12.00 25.11
N ASP A 35 5.41 -10.86 25.28
CA ASP A 35 4.45 -10.63 26.36
C ASP A 35 3.24 -11.56 26.24
N PHE A 36 2.70 -11.74 25.03
CA PHE A 36 1.66 -12.75 24.77
C PHE A 36 2.14 -14.17 25.10
N SER A 37 3.38 -14.54 24.75
CA SER A 37 3.92 -15.86 25.06
C SER A 37 4.12 -16.10 26.56
N VAL A 38 4.44 -15.04 27.33
CA VAL A 38 4.57 -15.12 28.78
C VAL A 38 3.20 -15.30 29.42
N ALA A 39 2.19 -14.55 28.98
CA ALA A 39 0.81 -14.71 29.46
C ALA A 39 0.26 -16.12 29.17
N ASP A 40 0.52 -16.66 27.98
CA ASP A 40 0.13 -18.03 27.62
C ASP A 40 0.86 -19.05 28.50
N LYS A 41 2.17 -18.87 28.72
CA LYS A 41 2.94 -19.73 29.63
C LYS A 41 2.37 -19.71 31.05
N GLU A 42 2.10 -18.53 31.61
CA GLU A 42 1.53 -18.38 32.95
C GLU A 42 0.14 -19.01 33.07
N TYR A 43 -0.67 -18.98 32.00
CA TYR A 43 -1.96 -19.68 31.95
C TYR A 43 -1.78 -21.20 31.96
N PHE A 44 -0.84 -21.73 31.17
CA PHE A 44 -0.57 -23.17 31.14
C PHE A 44 0.08 -23.68 32.43
N ASP A 45 0.95 -22.90 33.07
CA ASP A 45 1.56 -23.24 34.37
C ASP A 45 0.47 -23.40 35.47
N GLN A 46 -0.67 -22.71 35.37
CA GLN A 46 -1.81 -22.89 36.28
C GLN A 46 -2.60 -24.18 36.02
N LEU A 47 -2.66 -24.62 34.76
CA LEU A 47 -3.36 -25.85 34.37
C LEU A 47 -2.51 -27.10 34.60
N LEU A 48 -1.19 -26.97 34.54
CA LEU A 48 -0.23 -28.07 34.62
C LEU A 48 0.91 -27.71 35.61
N PRO A 49 0.60 -27.51 36.90
CA PRO A 49 1.62 -27.22 37.89
C PRO A 49 2.59 -28.39 38.00
N GLU A 50 3.90 -28.13 37.99
CA GLU A 50 4.96 -29.14 38.12
C GLU A 50 5.08 -29.74 39.54
N ASN A 51 4.00 -29.73 40.33
CA ASN A 51 3.99 -30.34 41.65
C ASN A 51 3.84 -31.86 41.54
N ASP A 52 4.60 -32.60 42.34
CA ASP A 52 4.44 -34.05 42.47
C ASP A 52 3.04 -34.36 43.02
N PHE A 53 2.15 -34.86 42.17
CA PHE A 53 0.79 -35.25 42.56
C PHE A 53 0.86 -36.54 43.39
N VAL A 54 0.73 -36.42 44.72
CA VAL A 54 0.67 -37.56 45.63
C VAL A 54 -0.76 -38.11 45.65
N LEU A 55 -0.98 -39.26 45.03
CA LEU A 55 -2.25 -40.00 45.05
C LEU A 55 -2.43 -40.69 46.41
N ASP A 56 -3.06 -40.02 47.37
CA ASP A 56 -3.44 -40.65 48.64
C ASP A 56 -4.69 -41.54 48.50
N ASN A 57 -5.60 -41.26 47.56
CA ASN A 57 -6.74 -42.13 47.22
C ASN A 57 -6.99 -42.27 45.71
N PRO A 58 -7.47 -43.44 45.24
CA PRO A 58 -7.71 -43.72 43.81
C PRO A 58 -8.92 -42.99 43.20
N THR A 59 -9.55 -42.07 43.93
CA THR A 59 -10.70 -41.27 43.46
C THR A 59 -10.45 -39.76 43.60
N ASP A 60 -9.25 -39.35 44.01
CA ASP A 60 -8.91 -37.94 44.13
C ASP A 60 -8.79 -37.32 42.74
N MET A 61 -9.77 -36.47 42.41
CA MET A 61 -9.82 -35.67 41.18
C MET A 61 -9.73 -34.20 41.58
N GLU A 62 -8.55 -33.60 41.45
CA GLU A 62 -8.38 -32.17 41.68
C GLU A 62 -8.83 -31.39 40.43
N ARG A 63 -9.81 -30.49 40.60
CA ARG A 63 -10.26 -29.61 39.51
C ARG A 63 -9.50 -28.29 39.56
N LEU A 64 -8.50 -28.15 38.69
CA LEU A 64 -7.78 -26.89 38.50
C LEU A 64 -8.66 -25.90 37.73
N GLN A 65 -8.94 -24.74 38.32
CA GLN A 65 -9.62 -23.62 37.67
C GLN A 65 -8.64 -22.45 37.55
N PRO A 66 -8.16 -22.11 36.33
CA PRO A 66 -7.23 -21.02 36.16
C PRO A 66 -7.92 -19.68 36.46
N ALA A 67 -7.21 -18.79 37.17
CA ALA A 67 -7.69 -17.46 37.49
C ALA A 67 -7.16 -16.47 36.46
N LEU A 68 -8.07 -15.84 35.71
CA LEU A 68 -7.72 -14.75 34.80
C LEU A 68 -7.43 -13.50 35.64
N LYS A 69 -6.16 -13.10 35.73
CA LYS A 69 -5.78 -11.79 36.25
C LYS A 69 -6.09 -10.76 35.17
N TYR A 70 -7.26 -10.14 35.25
CA TYR A 70 -7.50 -8.90 34.54
C TYR A 70 -6.81 -7.79 35.32
N ASP A 71 -5.75 -7.20 34.76
CA ASP A 71 -5.24 -5.94 35.30
C ASP A 71 -6.37 -4.90 35.14
N GLU A 72 -7.09 -4.65 36.24
CA GLU A 72 -8.07 -3.59 36.34
C GLU A 72 -7.36 -2.24 36.30
N LYS A 73 -7.12 -1.74 35.07
CA LYS A 73 -7.29 -0.34 34.64
C LYS A 73 -6.66 -0.14 33.26
N ILE A 74 -7.46 -0.37 32.22
CA ILE A 74 -7.28 0.38 30.97
C ILE A 74 -8.53 1.24 30.81
N ASP A 75 -8.46 2.45 31.36
CA ASP A 75 -9.49 3.46 31.14
C ASP A 75 -9.15 4.21 29.84
N ILE A 76 -9.81 3.83 28.75
CA ILE A 76 -9.59 4.46 27.43
C ILE A 76 -10.47 5.72 27.38
N GLY A 77 -9.96 6.81 27.93
CA GLY A 77 -10.68 8.09 27.99
C GLY A 77 -10.80 8.83 26.65
N GLU A 78 -9.89 8.60 25.70
CA GLU A 78 -9.92 9.23 24.37
C GLU A 78 -8.99 8.51 23.38
N GLN A 79 -9.37 8.44 22.11
CA GLN A 79 -8.50 7.95 21.03
C GLN A 79 -7.86 9.14 20.31
N THR A 80 -6.76 9.66 20.84
CA THR A 80 -5.97 10.68 20.14
C THR A 80 -5.25 10.03 18.95
N LYS A 81 -5.22 10.71 17.80
CA LYS A 81 -4.46 10.25 16.62
C LYS A 81 -3.05 9.86 17.03
N VAL A 82 -2.70 8.58 16.86
CA VAL A 82 -1.32 8.09 17.00
C VAL A 82 -0.48 8.83 15.95
N LEU A 83 0.23 9.88 16.37
CA LEU A 83 1.24 10.52 15.57
C LEU A 83 2.51 9.69 15.72
N LEU A 84 3.05 9.18 14.62
CA LEU A 84 4.38 8.59 14.62
C LEU A 84 5.36 9.67 15.07
N ASP A 85 5.95 9.49 16.25
CA ASP A 85 7.07 10.29 16.69
C ASP A 85 8.31 9.87 15.89
N LYS A 86 8.55 10.56 14.78
CA LYS A 86 9.69 10.30 13.88
C LYS A 86 11.01 10.80 14.45
N SER A 87 11.01 11.48 15.60
CA SER A 87 12.25 11.99 16.22
C SER A 87 13.21 10.84 16.61
N ALA A 88 12.67 9.69 17.00
CA ALA A 88 13.47 8.51 17.35
C ALA A 88 14.22 7.88 16.17
N LEU A 89 13.81 8.13 14.91
CA LEU A 89 14.48 7.58 13.73
C LEU A 89 15.73 8.38 13.32
N LEU A 90 15.89 9.60 13.85
CA LEU A 90 17.02 10.50 13.53
C LEU A 90 18.09 10.53 14.63
N ALA A 91 17.77 10.04 15.83
CA ALA A 91 18.67 10.09 16.99
C ALA A 91 19.90 9.19 16.84
N ASP A 92 19.80 8.12 16.05
CA ASP A 92 20.86 7.11 15.90
C ASP A 92 21.89 7.44 14.79
N ASP A 93 21.67 8.49 13.99
CA ASP A 93 22.57 8.91 12.92
C ASP A 93 23.10 10.33 13.14
N PRO A 94 24.35 10.49 13.63
CA PRO A 94 24.94 11.80 13.87
C PRO A 94 25.08 12.62 12.57
N THR A 95 25.21 11.96 11.42
CA THR A 95 25.34 12.65 10.13
C THR A 95 24.02 13.27 9.68
N ALA A 96 22.89 12.65 10.00
CA ALA A 96 21.56 13.19 9.72
C ALA A 96 21.28 14.44 10.55
N ILE A 97 21.72 14.46 11.81
CA ILE A 97 21.59 15.62 12.71
C ILE A 97 22.43 16.80 12.18
N ASP A 98 23.69 16.55 11.81
CA ASP A 98 24.56 17.59 11.24
C ASP A 98 24.00 18.16 9.93
N ALA A 99 23.43 17.32 9.08
CA ALA A 99 22.78 17.76 7.85
C ALA A 99 21.54 18.63 8.12
N LEU A 100 20.72 18.29 9.12
CA LEU A 100 19.57 19.11 9.52
C LEU A 100 20.00 20.45 10.13
N LEU A 101 21.05 20.47 10.95
CA LEU A 101 21.63 21.70 11.50
C LEU A 101 22.19 22.59 10.40
N TYR A 102 22.87 22.01 9.41
CA TYR A 102 23.36 22.72 8.23
C TYR A 102 22.20 23.34 7.44
N LEU A 103 21.16 22.57 7.12
CA LEU A 103 19.98 23.05 6.42
C LEU A 103 19.27 24.18 7.19
N HIS A 104 19.17 24.06 8.52
CA HIS A 104 18.61 25.10 9.37
C HIS A 104 19.46 26.37 9.35
N SER A 105 20.79 26.25 9.45
CA SER A 105 21.72 27.37 9.40
C SER A 105 21.71 28.10 8.04
N ALA A 106 21.41 27.37 6.96
CA ALA A 106 21.26 27.92 5.62
C ALA A 106 19.90 28.62 5.40
N GLY A 107 19.03 28.68 6.42
CA GLY A 107 17.71 29.32 6.35
C GLY A 107 16.68 28.57 5.50
N ILE A 108 16.96 27.30 5.17
CA ILE A 108 16.07 26.48 4.35
C ILE A 108 14.91 26.01 5.22
N THR A 109 13.72 26.53 4.93
CA THR A 109 12.48 26.19 5.63
C THR A 109 11.49 25.59 4.63
N GLY A 110 10.88 24.46 4.98
CA GLY A 110 9.96 23.76 4.08
C GLY A 110 9.96 22.25 4.29
N ASN A 111 9.08 21.55 3.57
CA ASN A 111 9.04 20.09 3.56
C ASN A 111 10.23 19.55 2.76
N ILE A 112 11.09 18.74 3.41
CA ILE A 112 12.28 18.13 2.80
C ILE A 112 11.93 17.37 1.51
N ASN A 113 10.77 16.72 1.44
CA ASN A 113 10.34 15.99 0.24
C ASN A 113 10.10 16.93 -0.95
N ASP A 114 9.57 18.12 -0.71
CA ASP A 114 9.32 19.11 -1.76
C ASP A 114 10.64 19.71 -2.27
N LEU A 115 11.61 19.90 -1.35
CA LEU A 115 12.96 20.37 -1.67
C LEU A 115 13.75 19.30 -2.45
N LEU A 116 13.66 18.03 -2.06
CA LEU A 116 14.29 16.91 -2.77
C LEU A 116 13.68 16.70 -4.17
N GLN A 117 12.37 16.89 -4.33
CA GLN A 117 11.72 16.87 -5.65
C GLN A 117 12.21 17.99 -6.59
N GLN A 118 12.65 19.12 -6.04
CA GLN A 118 13.24 20.20 -6.84
C GLN A 118 14.67 19.88 -7.27
N VAL A 119 15.44 19.20 -6.42
CA VAL A 119 16.85 18.85 -6.65
C VAL A 119 17.00 17.65 -7.59
N GLU A 120 16.13 16.65 -7.47
CA GLU A 120 16.18 15.44 -8.30
C GLU A 120 15.08 15.43 -9.39
N LYS A 121 15.15 16.37 -10.33
CA LYS A 121 14.59 16.08 -11.66
C LYS A 121 15.52 15.11 -12.35
N ILE A 122 15.41 13.81 -12.04
CA ILE A 122 16.00 12.76 -12.88
C ILE A 122 15.54 13.09 -14.30
N PRO A 123 16.47 13.34 -15.25
CA PRO A 123 16.09 13.73 -16.59
C PRO A 123 15.30 12.59 -17.23
N VAL A 124 13.97 12.71 -17.22
CA VAL A 124 13.11 11.74 -17.89
C VAL A 124 13.39 11.85 -19.38
N THR A 125 13.65 10.71 -20.01
CA THR A 125 13.82 10.67 -21.46
C THR A 125 12.53 11.17 -22.12
N LYS A 126 12.64 11.79 -23.30
CA LYS A 126 11.48 12.22 -24.09
C LYS A 126 10.51 11.06 -24.38
N VAL A 127 11.02 9.82 -24.42
CA VAL A 127 10.22 8.60 -24.60
C VAL A 127 9.40 8.31 -23.34
N ASN A 128 10.02 8.31 -22.16
CA ASN A 128 9.31 8.04 -20.89
C ASN A 128 8.25 9.10 -20.60
N LYS A 129 8.55 10.38 -20.88
CA LYS A 129 7.57 11.47 -20.75
C LYS A 129 6.34 11.23 -21.63
N ARG A 130 6.53 10.84 -22.90
CA ARG A 130 5.42 10.52 -23.81
C ARG A 130 4.64 9.28 -23.37
N GLN A 131 5.31 8.23 -22.89
CA GLN A 131 4.64 7.04 -22.36
C GLN A 131 3.76 7.38 -21.15
N ALA A 132 4.30 8.14 -20.20
CA ALA A 132 3.55 8.61 -19.03
C ALA A 132 2.35 9.48 -19.42
N GLN A 133 2.53 10.43 -20.34
CA GLN A 133 1.42 11.26 -20.84
C GLN A 133 0.33 10.42 -21.54
N ARG A 134 0.70 9.40 -22.33
CA ARG A 134 -0.26 8.49 -22.96
C ARG A 134 -1.02 7.65 -21.94
N GLN A 135 -0.33 7.17 -20.90
CA GLN A 135 -0.96 6.43 -19.82
C GLN A 135 -1.91 7.32 -19.02
N ALA A 136 -1.48 8.52 -18.65
CA ALA A 136 -2.30 9.51 -17.97
C ALA A 136 -3.58 9.83 -18.77
N LEU A 137 -3.47 10.01 -20.09
CA LEU A 137 -4.64 10.22 -20.96
C LEU A 137 -5.59 8.99 -20.95
N ASN A 138 -5.05 7.77 -20.94
CA ASN A 138 -5.88 6.56 -20.88
C ASN A 138 -6.65 6.47 -19.56
N ASP A 139 -5.98 6.74 -18.44
CA ASP A 139 -6.60 6.73 -17.12
C ASP A 139 -7.64 7.84 -16.99
N LYS A 140 -7.36 9.03 -17.53
CA LYS A 140 -8.31 10.14 -17.62
C LYS A 140 -9.57 9.75 -18.37
N VAL A 141 -9.45 9.10 -19.54
CA VAL A 141 -10.60 8.60 -20.33
C VAL A 141 -11.42 7.56 -19.57
N LYS A 142 -10.77 6.62 -18.87
CA LYS A 142 -11.48 5.60 -18.07
C LYS A 142 -12.23 6.23 -16.89
N ASN A 143 -11.59 7.16 -16.19
CA ASN A 143 -12.19 7.85 -15.05
C ASN A 143 -13.40 8.67 -15.48
N THR A 144 -13.30 9.43 -16.58
CA THR A 144 -14.44 10.21 -17.07
C THR A 144 -15.55 9.34 -17.63
N ALA A 145 -15.24 8.24 -18.31
CA ALA A 145 -16.26 7.26 -18.70
C ALA A 145 -17.02 6.70 -17.49
N GLY A 146 -16.32 6.41 -16.39
CA GLY A 146 -16.91 6.00 -15.13
C GLY A 146 -17.83 7.08 -14.53
N GLN A 147 -17.39 8.34 -14.55
CA GLN A 147 -18.19 9.47 -14.07
C GLN A 147 -19.47 9.68 -14.90
N ILE A 148 -19.37 9.62 -16.24
CA ILE A 148 -20.53 9.75 -17.13
C ILE A 148 -21.57 8.66 -16.85
N ILE A 149 -21.13 7.40 -16.72
CA ILE A 149 -22.03 6.29 -16.44
C ILE A 149 -22.67 6.41 -15.06
N ALA A 150 -21.91 6.86 -14.06
CA ALA A 150 -22.42 7.12 -12.72
C ALA A 150 -23.49 8.23 -12.73
N LYS A 151 -23.27 9.31 -13.49
CA LYS A 151 -24.26 10.40 -13.68
C LYS A 151 -25.55 9.88 -14.33
N LEU A 152 -25.42 9.04 -15.37
CA LEU A 152 -26.56 8.46 -16.08
C LEU A 152 -27.26 7.33 -15.30
N LYS A 153 -26.71 6.89 -14.16
CA LYS A 153 -27.21 5.77 -13.34
C LYS A 153 -27.37 4.46 -14.12
N ILE A 154 -26.52 4.24 -15.13
CA ILE A 154 -26.53 3.04 -15.97
C ILE A 154 -25.57 1.98 -15.40
N ASN A 155 -25.93 0.71 -15.49
CA ASN A 155 -25.01 -0.37 -15.11
C ASN A 155 -23.86 -0.48 -16.13
N PRO A 156 -22.58 -0.35 -15.72
CA PRO A 156 -21.42 -0.36 -16.63
C PRO A 156 -21.19 -1.71 -17.31
N LYS A 157 -21.62 -2.83 -16.71
CA LYS A 157 -21.36 -4.18 -17.21
C LYS A 157 -22.40 -4.67 -18.24
N VAL A 158 -23.58 -4.05 -18.25
CA VAL A 158 -24.66 -4.42 -19.18
C VAL A 158 -24.34 -3.91 -20.58
N LYS A 159 -24.89 -4.56 -21.61
CA LYS A 159 -24.77 -4.18 -23.01
C LYS A 159 -26.05 -3.48 -23.46
N GLY A 160 -26.28 -2.26 -22.95
CA GLY A 160 -27.51 -1.50 -23.21
C GLY A 160 -27.34 -0.34 -24.19
N MET A 161 -26.16 0.28 -24.20
CA MET A 161 -25.88 1.48 -25.01
C MET A 161 -25.35 1.16 -26.41
N ASP A 162 -24.66 0.04 -26.57
CA ASP A 162 -24.13 -0.40 -27.86
C ASP A 162 -25.21 -1.14 -28.66
N ARG A 163 -25.68 -0.54 -29.76
CA ARG A 163 -26.65 -1.15 -30.69
C ARG A 163 -26.15 -2.46 -31.30
N SER A 164 -24.84 -2.66 -31.39
CA SER A 164 -24.26 -3.90 -31.89
C SER A 164 -24.16 -4.99 -30.81
N PHE A 165 -24.44 -4.65 -29.54
CA PHE A 165 -24.32 -5.53 -28.37
C PHE A 165 -22.96 -6.23 -28.26
N ARG A 166 -21.91 -5.67 -28.86
CA ARG A 166 -20.55 -6.22 -28.79
C ARG A 166 -19.89 -5.80 -27.49
N ASN A 167 -20.01 -4.51 -27.16
CA ASN A 167 -19.36 -3.89 -26.02
C ASN A 167 -20.31 -3.70 -24.84
N ASN A 168 -19.77 -3.76 -23.63
CA ASN A 168 -20.50 -3.30 -22.44
C ASN A 168 -20.59 -1.76 -22.45
N ASN A 169 -21.49 -1.24 -21.62
CA ASN A 169 -21.76 0.18 -21.47
C ASN A 169 -20.48 1.00 -21.19
N PHE A 170 -19.58 0.48 -20.35
CA PHE A 170 -18.30 1.13 -20.06
C PHE A 170 -17.36 1.22 -21.28
N ALA A 171 -17.14 0.10 -21.97
CA ALA A 171 -16.29 0.07 -23.17
C ALA A 171 -16.91 0.89 -24.31
N TYR A 172 -18.24 0.96 -24.40
CA TYR A 172 -18.93 1.80 -25.36
C TYR A 172 -18.64 3.29 -25.12
N VAL A 173 -18.80 3.80 -23.89
CA VAL A 173 -18.50 5.20 -23.56
C VAL A 173 -17.01 5.53 -23.79
N ILE A 174 -16.09 4.61 -23.42
CA ILE A 174 -14.66 4.76 -23.73
C ILE A 174 -14.43 4.88 -25.24
N SER A 175 -15.10 4.05 -26.05
CA SER A 175 -14.96 4.08 -27.50
C SER A 175 -15.50 5.38 -28.11
N LEU A 176 -16.59 5.94 -27.56
CA LEU A 176 -17.11 7.25 -27.94
C LEU A 176 -16.10 8.36 -27.66
N ILE A 177 -15.52 8.38 -26.46
CA ILE A 177 -14.49 9.38 -26.08
C ILE A 177 -13.28 9.27 -26.99
N ASN A 178 -12.75 8.07 -27.21
CA ASN A 178 -11.60 7.88 -28.09
C ASN A 178 -11.90 8.24 -29.55
N ARG A 179 -13.12 7.98 -30.03
CA ARG A 179 -13.54 8.38 -31.39
C ARG A 179 -13.54 9.89 -31.53
N GLU A 180 -14.02 10.62 -30.53
CA GLU A 180 -14.05 12.08 -30.59
C GLU A 180 -12.65 12.69 -30.46
N ILE A 181 -11.79 12.13 -29.60
CA ILE A 181 -10.36 12.50 -29.55
C ILE A 181 -9.71 12.33 -30.93
N ASN A 182 -9.91 11.18 -31.58
CA ASN A 182 -9.33 10.92 -32.90
C ASN A 182 -9.82 11.92 -33.96
N LYS A 183 -11.11 12.29 -33.94
CA LYS A 183 -11.64 13.35 -34.82
C LYS A 183 -10.99 14.70 -34.57
N THR A 184 -10.75 15.07 -33.31
CA THR A 184 -10.10 16.36 -33.00
C THR A 184 -8.66 16.44 -33.51
N LEU A 185 -8.02 15.29 -33.72
CA LEU A 185 -6.65 15.17 -34.21
C LEU A 185 -6.56 14.79 -35.69
N ASN A 186 -7.71 14.60 -36.37
CA ASN A 186 -7.79 14.04 -37.73
C ASN A 186 -7.01 12.72 -37.90
N LYS A 187 -7.01 11.85 -36.88
CA LYS A 187 -6.32 10.54 -36.90
C LYS A 187 -7.29 9.37 -37.04
N SER A 188 -6.79 8.27 -37.61
CA SER A 188 -7.54 7.03 -37.74
C SER A 188 -7.50 6.18 -36.46
N PRO A 189 -8.49 5.31 -36.23
CA PRO A 189 -8.42 4.31 -35.17
C PRO A 189 -7.15 3.44 -35.31
N GLY A 190 -6.32 3.40 -34.28
CA GLY A 190 -5.07 2.62 -34.26
C GLY A 190 -3.80 3.46 -34.24
N GLU A 191 -3.83 4.71 -34.67
CA GLU A 191 -2.65 5.61 -34.77
C GLU A 191 -2.26 6.29 -33.44
N ARG A 192 -2.80 5.81 -32.31
CA ARG A 192 -2.54 6.39 -30.98
C ARG A 192 -1.07 6.23 -30.54
N HIS A 193 -0.37 5.24 -31.09
CA HIS A 193 1.05 5.02 -30.85
C HIS A 193 1.95 6.09 -31.50
N ASP A 194 1.38 6.96 -32.35
CA ASP A 194 2.08 8.06 -33.01
C ASP A 194 1.71 9.43 -32.44
N LEU A 195 1.07 9.49 -31.26
CA LEU A 195 0.78 10.77 -30.61
C LEU A 195 2.06 11.49 -30.20
N ASN A 196 2.26 12.69 -30.73
CA ASN A 196 3.35 13.58 -30.35
C ASN A 196 3.01 14.38 -29.09
N ALA A 197 4.01 14.98 -28.44
CA ALA A 197 3.80 15.73 -27.19
C ALA A 197 2.82 16.90 -27.38
N SER A 198 2.94 17.65 -28.48
CA SER A 198 2.03 18.76 -28.81
C SER A 198 0.58 18.31 -29.04
N GLU A 199 0.39 17.12 -29.61
CA GLU A 199 -0.95 16.56 -29.81
C GLU A 199 -1.56 16.15 -28.46
N LEU A 200 -0.77 15.57 -27.55
CA LEU A 200 -1.22 15.22 -26.20
C LEU A 200 -1.63 16.46 -25.40
N ASP A 201 -0.83 17.53 -25.47
CA ASP A 201 -1.15 18.80 -24.80
C ASP A 201 -2.44 19.44 -25.39
N LEU A 202 -2.62 19.35 -26.72
CA LEU A 202 -3.84 19.81 -27.39
C LEU A 202 -5.07 19.00 -26.95
N ILE A 203 -4.96 17.67 -26.83
CA ILE A 203 -6.03 16.83 -26.28
C ILE A 203 -6.37 17.29 -24.87
N ASP A 204 -5.38 17.49 -24.00
CA ASP A 204 -5.62 17.88 -22.62
C ASP A 204 -6.36 19.22 -22.50
N SER A 205 -6.00 20.20 -23.34
CA SER A 205 -6.69 21.49 -23.37
C SER A 205 -8.14 21.40 -23.88
N ARG A 206 -8.42 20.51 -24.85
CA ARG A 206 -9.75 20.34 -25.45
C ARG A 206 -10.62 19.29 -24.75
N PHE A 207 -10.04 18.51 -23.84
CA PHE A 207 -10.68 17.40 -23.17
C PHE A 207 -12.03 17.77 -22.51
N PRO A 208 -12.17 18.91 -21.80
CA PRO A 208 -13.46 19.29 -21.19
C PRO A 208 -14.56 19.48 -22.23
N HIS A 209 -14.24 20.06 -23.39
CA HIS A 209 -15.20 20.26 -24.47
C HIS A 209 -15.62 18.93 -25.11
N ILE A 210 -14.69 17.98 -25.24
CA ILE A 210 -14.99 16.62 -25.74
C ILE A 210 -16.00 15.93 -24.82
N ILE A 211 -15.80 16.03 -23.49
CA ILE A 211 -16.73 15.45 -22.51
C ILE A 211 -18.11 16.09 -22.61
N ALA A 212 -18.18 17.42 -22.63
CA ALA A 212 -19.47 18.13 -22.70
C ALA A 212 -20.29 17.73 -23.92
N LYS A 213 -19.63 17.55 -25.07
CA LYS A 213 -20.28 17.05 -26.29
C LYS A 213 -20.83 15.62 -26.12
N ILE A 214 -20.07 14.73 -25.50
CA ILE A 214 -20.48 13.34 -25.27
C ILE A 214 -21.61 13.25 -24.24
N GLU A 215 -21.57 14.07 -23.19
CA GLU A 215 -22.66 14.15 -22.22
C GLU A 215 -23.96 14.62 -22.88
N HIS A 216 -23.90 15.57 -23.82
CA HIS A 216 -25.05 15.99 -24.61
C HIS A 216 -25.53 14.90 -25.60
N GLU A 217 -24.63 14.09 -26.17
CA GLU A 217 -25.03 12.99 -27.06
C GLU A 217 -25.69 11.82 -26.31
N LEU A 218 -25.44 11.67 -25.01
CA LEU A 218 -25.92 10.57 -24.17
C LEU A 218 -27.08 10.93 -23.23
N SER A 219 -27.43 12.21 -23.11
CA SER A 219 -28.60 12.71 -22.36
C SER A 219 -29.85 12.68 -23.22
#